data_AF-A0A084XV29-F1
#
_entry.id   AF-A0A084XV29-F1
#
_cell.length_a   1.000
_cell.length_b   1.000
_cell.length_c   1.000
_cell.angle_alpha   90.00
_cell.angle_beta   90.00
_cell.angle_gamma   90.00
#
_symmetry.space_group_name_H-M   'P 1'
#
loop_
_entity.id
_entity.type
_entity.pdbx_description
1 polymer ?
#
loop_
_entity_poly.entity_id
_entity_poly.type
_entity_poly.pdbx_seq_one_letter_code
_entity_poly.pdbx_strand_id
1 'polypeptide(L)'
;MFKNLRIGIRLGVGFGVVLLLMAIVTALSYTRLHLLAKQLDVVVNDKFPKTVWSNDIIDNVNLIARASRNALLLKDPNEANKELERIAEARKLVAERLAQLQKAAASDTEKKLLDETVALRQVFVADGDKFITMVKDRNIEAARPFLLTVMRKSQLDYMNSVEKLIDYQTELMEKAGKDAEKLADDSGVLIVSLALLAFAIGAALAY
;
A
#
# COMPACT_ATOMS: atom_id res chain seq x y z
N MET A 1 -41.56 39.84 -16.34
CA MET A 1 -41.38 39.71 -17.80
C MET A 1 -42.01 38.44 -18.40
N PHE A 2 -42.29 37.38 -17.63
CA PHE A 2 -42.80 36.10 -18.14
C PHE A 2 -44.34 35.94 -18.22
N LYS A 3 -45.14 36.96 -17.81
CA LYS A 3 -46.61 36.85 -17.72
C LYS A 3 -47.35 36.71 -19.07
N ASN A 4 -46.68 36.94 -20.20
CA ASN A 4 -47.31 36.97 -21.53
C ASN A 4 -46.95 35.78 -22.45
N LEU A 5 -46.28 34.75 -21.93
CA LEU A 5 -45.94 33.54 -22.70
C LEU A 5 -47.12 32.56 -22.74
N ARG A 6 -47.35 31.93 -23.90
CA ARG A 6 -48.31 30.81 -24.01
C ARG A 6 -47.91 29.68 -23.06
N ILE A 7 -48.88 29.09 -22.37
CA ILE A 7 -48.68 28.03 -21.34
C ILE A 7 -47.75 26.92 -21.85
N GLY A 8 -47.91 26.48 -23.10
CA GLY A 8 -47.05 25.43 -23.70
C GLY A 8 -45.56 25.79 -23.80
N ILE A 9 -45.22 27.05 -24.14
CA ILE A 9 -43.82 27.49 -24.20
C ILE A 9 -43.23 27.57 -22.79
N ARG A 10 -44.01 28.05 -21.84
CA ARG A 10 -43.61 28.13 -20.42
C ARG A 10 -43.33 26.75 -19.83
N LEU A 11 -44.18 25.77 -20.12
CA LEU A 11 -44.00 24.38 -19.71
C LEU A 11 -42.76 23.74 -20.36
N GLY A 12 -42.56 23.97 -21.67
CA GLY A 12 -41.40 23.45 -22.41
C GLY A 12 -40.06 24.00 -21.91
N VAL A 13 -40.00 25.30 -21.60
CA VAL A 13 -38.80 25.93 -21.01
C VAL A 13 -38.53 25.37 -19.61
N GLY A 14 -39.55 25.24 -18.77
CA GLY A 14 -39.40 24.65 -17.44
C GLY A 14 -38.87 23.22 -17.47
N PHE A 15 -39.45 22.39 -18.32
CA PHE A 15 -39.02 21.01 -18.47
C PHE A 15 -37.61 20.91 -19.08
N GLY A 16 -37.29 21.74 -20.07
CA GLY A 16 -35.97 21.78 -20.70
C GLY A 16 -34.85 22.18 -19.74
N VAL A 17 -35.10 23.18 -18.87
CA VAL A 17 -34.12 23.59 -17.85
C VAL A 17 -33.89 22.50 -16.82
N VAL A 18 -34.95 21.83 -16.34
CA VAL A 18 -34.81 20.72 -15.40
C VAL A 18 -34.03 19.55 -16.01
N LEU A 19 -34.34 19.16 -17.26
CA LEU A 19 -33.59 18.12 -17.96
C LEU A 19 -32.11 18.48 -18.15
N LEU A 20 -31.81 19.73 -18.51
CA LEU A 20 -30.43 20.20 -18.64
C LEU A 20 -29.68 20.12 -17.30
N LEU A 21 -30.31 20.56 -16.20
CA LEU A 21 -29.73 20.46 -14.86
C LEU A 21 -29.52 19.01 -14.43
N MET A 22 -30.48 18.11 -14.71
CA MET A 22 -30.31 16.68 -14.45
C MET A 22 -29.15 16.08 -15.24
N ALA A 23 -28.98 16.46 -16.52
CA ALA A 23 -27.87 16.00 -17.34
C ALA A 23 -26.52 16.47 -16.75
N ILE A 24 -26.43 17.73 -16.32
CA ILE A 24 -25.22 18.29 -15.67
C ILE A 24 -24.92 17.54 -14.37
N VAL A 25 -25.91 17.38 -13.49
CA VAL A 25 -25.75 16.65 -12.22
C VAL A 25 -25.30 15.21 -12.46
N THR A 26 -25.89 14.53 -13.45
CA THR A 26 -25.53 13.15 -13.79
C THR A 26 -24.08 13.06 -14.27
N ALA A 27 -23.66 13.95 -15.19
CA ALA A 27 -22.29 13.98 -15.69
C ALA A 27 -21.26 14.29 -14.58
N LEU A 28 -21.57 15.25 -13.70
CA LEU A 28 -20.75 15.57 -12.53
C LEU A 28 -20.67 14.39 -11.56
N SER A 29 -21.80 13.76 -11.24
CA SER A 29 -21.83 12.60 -10.34
C SER A 29 -21.00 11.45 -10.90
N TYR A 30 -21.15 11.15 -12.19
CA TYR A 30 -20.41 10.10 -12.87
C TYR A 30 -18.89 10.36 -12.85
N THR A 31 -18.46 11.57 -13.23
CA THR A 31 -17.03 11.93 -13.23
C THR A 31 -16.42 11.89 -11.82
N ARG A 32 -17.14 12.36 -10.80
CA ARG A 32 -16.66 12.32 -9.40
C ARG A 32 -16.57 10.89 -8.86
N LEU A 33 -17.57 10.04 -9.13
CA LEU A 33 -17.51 8.62 -8.78
C LEU A 33 -16.35 7.90 -9.47
N HIS A 34 -16.07 8.22 -10.73
CA HIS A 34 -14.94 7.64 -11.45
C HIS A 34 -13.59 8.07 -10.84
N LEU A 35 -13.44 9.32 -10.42
CA LEU A 35 -12.25 9.79 -9.70
C LEU A 35 -12.07 9.07 -8.36
N LEU A 36 -13.15 8.89 -7.60
CA LEU A 36 -13.14 8.15 -6.35
C LEU A 36 -12.73 6.70 -6.56
N ALA A 37 -13.29 6.03 -7.58
CA ALA A 37 -12.91 4.67 -7.95
C ALA A 37 -11.42 4.56 -8.31
N LYS A 38 -10.88 5.54 -9.03
CA LYS A 38 -9.44 5.59 -9.36
C LYS A 38 -8.55 5.78 -8.13
N GLN A 39 -8.96 6.59 -7.16
CA GLN A 39 -8.22 6.75 -5.91
C GLN A 39 -8.20 5.45 -5.10
N LEU A 40 -9.35 4.77 -5.01
CA LEU A 40 -9.45 3.45 -4.36
C LEU A 40 -8.60 2.40 -5.08
N ASP A 41 -8.57 2.41 -6.42
CA ASP A 41 -7.72 1.52 -7.21
C ASP A 41 -6.24 1.67 -6.85
N VAL A 42 -5.74 2.90 -6.69
CA VAL A 42 -4.35 3.15 -6.24
C VAL A 42 -4.09 2.60 -4.83
N VAL A 43 -5.06 2.69 -3.93
CA VAL A 43 -4.91 2.12 -2.58
C VAL A 43 -4.86 0.59 -2.64
N VAL A 44 -5.82 -0.03 -3.33
CA VAL A 44 -6.03 -1.49 -3.32
C VAL A 44 -5.03 -2.24 -4.20
N ASN A 45 -4.70 -1.70 -5.37
CA ASN A 45 -3.91 -2.40 -6.39
C ASN A 45 -2.45 -1.94 -6.48
N ASP A 46 -2.06 -0.88 -5.74
CA ASP A 46 -0.68 -0.39 -5.73
C ASP A 46 -0.12 -0.28 -4.30
N LYS A 47 -0.69 0.56 -3.45
CA LYS A 47 -0.11 0.84 -2.12
C LYS A 47 -0.24 -0.31 -1.13
N PHE A 48 -1.43 -0.92 -1.04
CA PHE A 48 -1.68 -2.03 -0.11
C PHE A 48 -0.85 -3.29 -0.42
N PRO A 49 -0.73 -3.76 -1.68
CA PRO A 49 0.14 -4.89 -1.99
C PRO A 49 1.60 -4.65 -1.56
N LYS A 50 2.11 -3.43 -1.69
CA LYS A 50 3.47 -3.07 -1.25
C LYS A 50 3.64 -3.14 0.26
N THR A 51 2.64 -2.78 1.06
CA THR A 51 2.69 -2.97 2.52
C THR A 51 2.66 -4.45 2.87
N VAL A 52 1.81 -5.25 2.21
CA VAL A 52 1.76 -6.71 2.40
C VAL A 52 3.11 -7.34 2.09
N TRP A 53 3.70 -7.06 0.93
CA TRP A 53 5.00 -7.65 0.56
C TRP A 53 6.14 -7.23 1.48
N SER A 54 6.11 -5.99 2.00
CA SER A 54 7.10 -5.51 2.96
C SER A 54 6.93 -6.20 4.33
N ASN A 55 5.71 -6.42 4.79
CA ASN A 55 5.44 -7.20 6.01
C ASN A 55 5.86 -8.67 5.84
N ASP A 56 5.60 -9.28 4.69
CA ASP A 56 6.07 -10.64 4.37
C ASP A 56 7.60 -10.74 4.46
N ILE A 57 8.34 -9.69 4.07
CA ILE A 57 9.80 -9.62 4.23
C ILE A 57 10.17 -9.63 5.72
N ILE A 58 9.53 -8.77 6.53
CA ILE A 58 9.76 -8.72 7.98
C ILE A 58 9.51 -10.08 8.64
N ASP A 59 8.41 -10.74 8.29
CA ASP A 59 8.06 -12.04 8.84
C ASP A 59 9.09 -13.12 8.50
N ASN A 60 9.58 -13.14 7.27
CA ASN A 60 10.60 -14.08 6.83
C ASN A 60 11.98 -13.76 7.42
N VAL A 61 12.34 -12.49 7.61
CA VAL A 61 13.57 -12.11 8.33
C VAL A 61 13.51 -12.56 9.79
N ASN A 62 12.35 -12.39 10.43
CA ASN A 62 12.12 -12.92 11.78
C ASN A 62 12.16 -14.45 11.83
N LEU A 63 11.66 -15.14 10.79
CA LEU A 63 11.80 -16.59 10.66
C LEU A 63 13.26 -17.00 10.58
N ILE A 64 14.06 -16.34 9.73
CA ILE A 64 15.51 -16.58 9.62
C ILE A 64 16.16 -16.43 11.01
N ALA A 65 15.85 -15.37 11.75
CA ALA A 65 16.39 -15.16 13.09
C ALA A 65 16.03 -16.28 14.08
N ARG A 66 14.79 -16.80 14.02
CA ARG A 66 14.36 -17.96 14.85
C ARG A 66 15.09 -19.24 14.44
N ALA A 67 15.14 -19.53 13.14
CA ALA A 67 15.80 -20.72 12.62
C ALA A 67 17.31 -20.72 12.91
N SER A 68 17.99 -19.58 12.76
CA SER A 68 19.40 -19.43 13.15
C SER A 68 19.63 -19.74 14.63
N ARG A 69 18.74 -19.26 15.52
CA ARG A 69 18.84 -19.58 16.96
C ARG A 69 18.60 -21.06 17.22
N ASN A 70 17.57 -21.65 16.61
CA ASN A 70 17.28 -23.08 16.77
C ASN A 70 18.44 -23.96 16.29
N ALA A 71 19.09 -23.61 15.18
CA ALA A 71 20.25 -24.35 14.66
C ALA A 71 21.44 -24.39 15.65
N LEU A 72 21.57 -23.39 16.54
CA LEU A 72 22.57 -23.41 17.62
C LEU A 72 22.13 -24.19 18.87
N LEU A 73 20.83 -24.31 19.10
CA LEU A 73 20.27 -24.90 20.32
C LEU A 73 20.03 -26.40 20.18
N LEU A 74 19.72 -26.87 18.98
CA LEU A 74 19.44 -28.26 18.69
C LEU A 74 20.74 -29.08 18.75
N LYS A 75 20.69 -30.18 19.52
CA LYS A 75 21.82 -31.10 19.66
C LYS A 75 21.91 -32.11 18.51
N ASP A 76 20.77 -32.44 17.89
CA ASP A 76 20.70 -33.34 16.75
C ASP A 76 21.13 -32.58 15.48
N PRO A 77 22.22 -33.00 14.80
CA PRO A 77 22.67 -32.39 13.56
C PRO A 77 21.63 -32.41 12.43
N ASN A 78 20.76 -33.43 12.38
CA ASN A 78 19.72 -33.51 11.35
C ASN A 78 18.65 -32.42 11.56
N GLU A 79 18.23 -32.21 12.81
CA GLU A 79 17.27 -31.15 13.15
C GLU A 79 17.89 -29.75 12.98
N ALA A 80 19.17 -29.58 13.32
CA ALA A 80 19.88 -28.33 13.05
C ALA A 80 19.97 -28.04 11.54
N ASN A 81 20.23 -29.05 10.71
CA ASN A 81 20.25 -28.91 9.25
C ASN A 81 18.87 -28.52 8.68
N LYS A 82 17.77 -29.09 9.19
CA LYS A 82 16.41 -28.67 8.81
C LYS A 82 16.16 -27.20 9.10
N GLU A 83 16.67 -26.65 10.21
CA GLU A 83 16.58 -25.22 10.49
C GLU A 83 17.39 -24.39 9.49
N LEU A 84 18.56 -24.87 9.05
CA LEU A 84 19.32 -24.20 7.99
C LEU A 84 18.60 -24.21 6.64
N GLU A 85 17.88 -25.29 6.31
CA GLU A 85 17.02 -25.36 5.12
C GLU A 85 15.87 -24.35 5.20
N ARG A 86 15.23 -24.18 6.38
CA ARG A 86 14.21 -23.16 6.60
C ARG A 86 14.72 -21.74 6.36
N ILE A 87 15.99 -21.46 6.67
CA ILE A 87 16.62 -20.16 6.35
C ILE A 87 16.70 -19.96 4.83
N ALA A 88 17.07 -21.00 4.07
CA ALA A 88 17.18 -20.92 2.62
C ALA A 88 15.82 -20.63 1.97
N GLU A 89 14.76 -21.33 2.40
CA GLU A 89 13.39 -21.09 1.90
C GLU A 89 12.88 -19.69 2.23
N ALA A 90 13.08 -19.22 3.47
CA ALA A 90 12.69 -17.86 3.85
C ALA A 90 13.43 -16.79 3.03
N ARG A 91 14.73 -17.01 2.74
CA ARG A 91 15.52 -16.10 1.88
C ARG A 91 14.99 -16.03 0.45
N LYS A 92 14.48 -17.14 -0.08
CA LYS A 92 13.85 -17.20 -1.41
C LYS A 92 12.56 -16.37 -1.43
N LEU A 93 11.69 -16.55 -0.44
CA LEU A 93 10.46 -15.75 -0.30
C LEU A 93 10.76 -14.25 -0.16
N VAL A 94 11.77 -13.87 0.63
CA VAL A 94 12.23 -12.48 0.72
C VAL A 94 12.68 -11.95 -0.64
N ALA A 95 13.44 -12.74 -1.41
CA ALA A 95 13.91 -12.32 -2.74
C ALA A 95 12.74 -12.12 -3.71
N GLU A 96 11.75 -13.00 -3.69
CA GLU A 96 10.54 -12.89 -4.51
C GLU A 96 9.74 -11.62 -4.18
N ARG A 97 9.52 -11.33 -2.89
CA ARG A 97 8.81 -10.12 -2.43
C ARG A 97 9.57 -8.84 -2.77
N LEU A 98 10.89 -8.86 -2.62
CA LEU A 98 11.72 -7.72 -2.99
C LEU A 98 11.68 -7.45 -4.51
N ALA A 99 11.68 -8.50 -5.33
CA ALA A 99 11.53 -8.35 -6.78
C ALA A 99 10.14 -7.78 -7.17
N GLN A 100 9.07 -8.16 -6.46
CA GLN A 100 7.75 -7.58 -6.64
C GLN A 100 7.74 -6.08 -6.30
N LEU A 101 8.35 -5.69 -5.18
CA LEU A 101 8.49 -4.29 -4.78
C LEU A 101 9.30 -3.48 -5.81
N GLN A 102 10.45 -4.00 -6.26
CA GLN A 102 11.28 -3.34 -7.28
C GLN A 102 10.53 -3.13 -8.59
N LYS A 103 9.74 -4.12 -9.04
CA LYS A 103 8.94 -4.01 -10.26
C LYS A 103 7.81 -2.99 -10.11
N ALA A 104 7.24 -2.86 -8.92
CA ALA A 104 6.11 -1.96 -8.64
C ALA A 104 6.53 -0.55 -8.22
N ALA A 105 7.82 -0.30 -7.97
CA ALA A 105 8.33 1.00 -7.54
C ALA A 105 8.14 2.06 -8.63
N ALA A 106 7.38 3.11 -8.33
CA ALA A 106 7.02 4.15 -9.29
C ALA A 106 7.72 5.47 -8.99
N SER A 107 7.75 5.88 -7.71
CA SER A 107 8.33 7.17 -7.30
C SER A 107 9.83 7.09 -7.04
N ASP A 108 10.53 8.22 -7.18
CA ASP A 108 11.96 8.30 -6.87
C ASP A 108 12.24 8.04 -5.39
N THR A 109 11.32 8.42 -4.50
CA THR A 109 11.39 8.12 -3.07
C THR A 109 11.27 6.61 -2.81
N GLU A 110 10.33 5.92 -3.46
CA GLU A 110 10.19 4.46 -3.34
C GLU A 110 11.46 3.75 -3.80
N LYS A 111 11.99 4.14 -4.96
CA LYS A 111 13.23 3.57 -5.52
C LYS A 111 14.40 3.75 -4.56
N LYS A 112 14.57 4.97 -4.03
CA LYS A 112 15.64 5.27 -3.07
C LYS A 112 15.54 4.43 -1.80
N LEU A 113 14.35 4.29 -1.21
CA LEU A 113 14.13 3.47 -0.03
C LEU A 113 14.39 1.98 -0.33
N LEU A 114 14.00 1.51 -1.51
CA LEU A 114 14.27 0.14 -1.95
C LEU A 114 15.76 -0.11 -2.19
N ASP A 115 16.50 0.85 -2.74
CA ASP A 115 17.95 0.73 -2.95
C ASP A 115 18.69 0.61 -1.60
N GLU A 116 18.31 1.43 -0.61
CA GLU A 116 18.81 1.31 0.78
C GLU A 116 18.50 -0.08 1.36
N THR A 117 17.27 -0.55 1.17
CA THR A 117 16.80 -1.86 1.62
C THR A 117 17.60 -3.01 0.98
N VAL A 118 17.88 -2.92 -0.32
CA VAL A 118 18.69 -3.90 -1.06
C VAL A 118 20.13 -3.92 -0.56
N ALA A 119 20.73 -2.75 -0.32
CA ALA A 119 22.09 -2.65 0.20
C ALA A 119 22.21 -3.28 1.60
N LEU A 120 21.27 -3.00 2.50
CA LEU A 120 21.25 -3.57 3.85
C LEU A 120 20.95 -5.08 3.83
N ARG A 121 20.10 -5.55 2.92
CA ARG A 121 19.88 -6.97 2.69
C ARG A 121 21.17 -7.69 2.32
N GLN A 122 22.01 -7.11 1.46
CA GLN A 122 23.27 -7.75 1.06
C GLN A 122 24.19 -7.98 2.27
N VAL A 123 24.27 -7.00 3.18
CA VAL A 123 25.04 -7.13 4.44
C VAL A 123 24.48 -8.25 5.30
N PHE A 124 23.16 -8.26 5.53
CA PHE A 124 22.51 -9.30 6.35
C PHE A 124 22.66 -10.71 5.75
N VAL A 125 22.56 -10.85 4.42
CA VAL A 125 22.79 -12.13 3.73
C VAL A 125 24.22 -12.61 3.91
N ALA A 126 25.21 -11.73 3.70
CA ALA A 126 26.62 -12.07 3.86
C ALA A 126 26.96 -12.50 5.30
N ASP A 127 26.38 -11.82 6.30
CA ASP A 127 26.55 -12.23 7.70
C ASP A 127 25.86 -13.56 7.99
N GLY A 128 24.66 -13.77 7.46
CA GLY A 128 23.98 -15.06 7.58
C GLY A 128 24.76 -16.21 6.94
N ASP A 129 25.48 -15.96 5.84
CA ASP A 129 26.33 -16.98 5.20
C ASP A 129 27.53 -17.34 6.07
N LYS A 130 28.20 -16.34 6.68
CA LYS A 130 29.27 -16.59 7.67
C LYS A 130 28.75 -17.40 8.85
N PHE A 131 27.58 -17.04 9.37
CA PHE A 131 26.93 -17.77 10.46
C PHE A 131 26.66 -19.23 10.08
N ILE A 132 26.06 -19.48 8.91
CA ILE A 132 25.77 -20.85 8.42
C ILE A 132 27.06 -21.67 8.31
N THR A 133 28.15 -21.08 7.80
CA THR A 133 29.45 -21.74 7.72
C THR A 133 29.96 -22.13 9.11
N MET A 134 29.94 -21.21 10.10
CA MET A 134 30.37 -21.52 11.47
C MET A 134 29.55 -22.67 12.10
N VAL A 135 28.25 -22.71 11.84
CA VAL A 135 27.37 -23.81 12.32
C VAL A 135 27.73 -25.14 11.66
N LYS A 136 27.93 -25.15 10.33
CA LYS A 136 28.30 -26.36 9.58
C LYS A 136 29.67 -26.91 10.00
N ASP A 137 30.61 -26.01 10.29
CA ASP A 137 31.94 -26.35 10.82
C ASP A 137 31.91 -26.75 12.30
N ARG A 138 30.73 -26.80 12.92
CA ARG A 138 30.50 -27.08 14.35
C ARG A 138 31.22 -26.12 15.30
N ASN A 139 31.55 -24.92 14.83
CA ASN A 139 32.19 -23.87 15.61
C ASN A 139 31.15 -23.02 16.37
N ILE A 140 30.44 -23.65 17.31
CA ILE A 140 29.34 -23.03 18.06
C ILE A 140 29.84 -21.87 18.96
N GLU A 141 31.06 -21.99 19.47
CA GLU A 141 31.71 -20.96 20.30
C GLU A 141 31.91 -19.64 19.54
N ALA A 142 32.22 -19.69 18.24
CA ALA A 142 32.26 -18.50 17.40
C ALA A 142 30.88 -18.07 16.87
N ALA A 143 30.02 -19.04 16.51
CA ALA A 143 28.72 -18.76 15.91
C ALA A 143 27.77 -18.02 16.85
N ARG A 144 27.76 -18.37 18.14
CA ARG A 144 26.88 -17.76 19.15
C ARG A 144 27.12 -16.25 19.36
N PRO A 145 28.33 -15.77 19.70
CA PRO A 145 28.57 -14.35 19.84
C PRO A 145 28.37 -13.61 18.51
N PHE A 146 28.72 -14.22 17.38
CA PHE A 146 28.49 -13.63 16.06
C PHE A 146 26.99 -13.40 15.77
N LEU A 147 26.13 -14.38 16.06
CA LEU A 147 24.69 -14.28 15.93
C LEU A 147 24.11 -13.16 16.79
N LEU A 148 24.55 -13.04 18.04
CA LEU A 148 24.00 -12.09 19.02
C LEU A 148 24.48 -10.64 18.81
N THR A 149 25.57 -10.44 18.08
CA THR A 149 26.19 -9.13 17.86
C THR A 149 26.08 -8.70 16.40
N VAL A 150 26.95 -9.21 15.53
CA VAL A 150 27.10 -8.79 14.13
C VAL A 150 25.82 -9.08 13.35
N MET A 151 25.36 -10.34 13.33
CA MET A 151 24.20 -10.73 12.55
C MET A 151 22.91 -10.08 13.07
N ARG A 152 22.75 -9.95 14.40
CA ARG A 152 21.61 -9.24 14.99
C ARG A 152 21.58 -7.78 14.57
N LYS A 153 22.73 -7.11 14.51
CA LYS A 153 22.81 -5.71 14.07
C LYS A 153 22.38 -5.59 12.61
N SER A 154 22.95 -6.38 11.70
CA SER A 154 22.59 -6.31 10.28
C SER A 154 21.14 -6.74 10.01
N GLN A 155 20.60 -7.66 10.81
CA GLN A 155 19.17 -8.00 10.81
C GLN A 155 18.31 -6.76 11.13
N LEU A 156 18.59 -6.07 12.24
CA LEU A 156 17.81 -4.91 12.68
C LEU A 156 17.94 -3.75 11.70
N ASP A 157 19.14 -3.47 11.21
CA ASP A 157 19.36 -2.42 10.22
C ASP A 157 18.53 -2.69 8.94
N TYR A 158 18.52 -3.94 8.47
CA TYR A 158 17.69 -4.35 7.34
C TYR A 158 16.19 -4.23 7.64
N MET A 159 15.71 -4.74 8.78
CA MET A 159 14.30 -4.64 9.17
C MET A 159 13.84 -3.19 9.26
N ASN A 160 14.61 -2.31 9.89
CA ASN A 160 14.30 -0.88 9.99
C ASN A 160 14.17 -0.23 8.61
N SER A 161 14.97 -0.64 7.61
CA SER A 161 14.82 -0.11 6.25
C SER A 161 13.53 -0.56 5.56
N VAL A 162 13.08 -1.79 5.84
CA VAL A 162 11.80 -2.31 5.36
C VAL A 162 10.62 -1.64 6.08
N GLU A 163 10.76 -1.33 7.38
CA GLU A 163 9.77 -0.55 8.13
C GLU A 163 9.57 0.85 7.53
N LYS A 164 10.65 1.54 7.13
CA LYS A 164 10.53 2.82 6.40
C LYS A 164 9.73 2.70 5.10
N LEU A 165 9.82 1.56 4.39
CA LEU A 165 8.99 1.30 3.21
C LEU A 165 7.52 1.14 3.61
N ILE A 166 7.23 0.38 4.68
CA ILE A 166 5.88 0.20 5.21
C ILE A 166 5.28 1.55 5.61
N ASP A 167 6.02 2.36 6.37
CA ASP A 167 5.59 3.69 6.82
C ASP A 167 5.28 4.59 5.63
N TYR A 168 6.18 4.67 4.65
CA TYR A 168 5.97 5.47 3.46
C TYR A 168 4.72 5.06 2.67
N GLN A 169 4.49 3.76 2.48
CA GLN A 169 3.28 3.29 1.80
C GLN A 169 2.02 3.57 2.63
N THR A 170 2.10 3.44 3.95
CA THR A 170 1.00 3.72 4.88
C THR A 170 0.61 5.19 4.85
N GLU A 171 1.57 6.11 4.89
CA GLU A 171 1.34 7.56 4.74
C GLU A 171 0.64 7.88 3.41
N LEU A 172 1.06 7.24 2.31
CA LEU A 172 0.41 7.43 1.01
C LEU A 172 -1.02 6.87 0.98
N MET A 173 -1.29 5.75 1.65
CA MET A 173 -2.64 5.19 1.78
C MET A 173 -3.54 6.11 2.60
N GLU A 174 -3.07 6.59 3.76
CA GLU A 174 -3.83 7.52 4.59
C GLU A 174 -4.16 8.81 3.85
N LYS A 175 -3.18 9.36 3.11
CA LYS A 175 -3.40 10.54 2.29
C LYS A 175 -4.44 10.27 1.20
N ALA A 176 -4.33 9.16 0.48
CA ALA A 176 -5.31 8.79 -0.54
C ALA A 176 -6.72 8.60 0.05
N GLY A 177 -6.82 8.03 1.25
CA GLY A 177 -8.09 7.91 1.98
C GLY A 177 -8.71 9.27 2.33
N LYS A 178 -7.91 10.19 2.88
CA LYS A 178 -8.36 11.57 3.19
C LYS A 178 -8.76 12.35 1.94
N ASP A 179 -8.01 12.20 0.85
CA ASP A 179 -8.33 12.84 -0.44
C ASP A 179 -9.64 12.29 -1.03
N ALA A 180 -9.91 10.99 -0.83
CA ALA A 180 -11.16 10.33 -1.25
C ALA A 180 -12.36 10.76 -0.42
N GLU A 181 -12.22 10.85 0.91
CA GLU A 181 -13.25 11.35 1.82
C GLU A 181 -13.65 12.79 1.46
N LYS A 182 -12.65 13.67 1.31
CA LYS A 182 -12.88 15.06 0.90
C LYS A 182 -13.58 15.15 -0.46
N LEU A 183 -13.14 14.34 -1.44
CA LEU A 183 -13.77 14.31 -2.76
C LEU A 183 -15.25 13.88 -2.67
N ALA A 184 -15.56 12.90 -1.82
CA ALA A 184 -16.93 12.44 -1.61
C ALA A 184 -17.80 13.53 -0.98
N ASP A 185 -17.31 14.19 0.08
CA ASP A 185 -18.03 15.28 0.76
C ASP A 185 -18.30 16.47 -0.16
N ASP A 186 -17.25 16.97 -0.84
CA ASP A 186 -17.37 18.09 -1.79
C ASP A 186 -18.36 17.75 -2.92
N SER A 187 -18.34 16.50 -3.40
CA SER A 187 -19.27 16.03 -4.43
C SER A 187 -20.70 15.95 -3.92
N GLY A 188 -20.89 15.44 -2.69
CA GLY A 188 -22.21 15.35 -2.06
C GLY A 188 -22.84 16.72 -1.88
N VAL A 189 -22.11 17.69 -1.33
CA VAL A 189 -22.58 19.07 -1.15
C VAL A 189 -22.95 19.69 -2.49
N LEU A 190 -22.11 19.54 -3.51
CA LEU A 190 -22.37 20.11 -4.84
C LEU A 190 -23.62 19.48 -5.50
N ILE A 191 -23.74 18.15 -5.49
CA ILE A 191 -24.86 17.43 -6.10
C ILE A 191 -26.16 17.78 -5.40
N VAL A 192 -26.19 17.79 -4.06
CA VAL A 192 -27.37 18.16 -3.28
C VAL A 192 -27.76 19.62 -3.55
N SER A 193 -26.78 20.53 -3.59
CA SER A 193 -27.04 21.95 -3.88
C SER A 193 -27.63 22.15 -5.28
N LEU A 194 -27.10 21.46 -6.29
CA LEU A 194 -27.62 21.50 -7.65
C LEU A 194 -29.02 20.89 -7.76
N ALA A 195 -29.28 19.79 -7.05
CA ALA A 195 -30.60 19.16 -7.00
C ALA A 195 -31.63 20.11 -6.37
N LEU A 196 -31.31 20.71 -5.22
CA LEU A 196 -32.19 21.69 -4.56
C LEU A 196 -32.45 22.92 -5.44
N LEU A 197 -31.43 23.42 -6.15
CA LEU A 197 -31.58 24.51 -7.10
C LEU A 197 -32.50 24.11 -8.27
N ALA A 198 -32.35 22.90 -8.81
CA ALA A 198 -33.23 22.38 -9.85
C ALA A 198 -34.68 22.27 -9.39
N PHE A 199 -34.93 21.80 -8.16
CA PHE A 199 -36.26 21.79 -7.57
C PHE A 199 -36.84 23.20 -7.41
N ALA A 200 -36.06 24.16 -6.92
CA ALA A 200 -36.50 25.54 -6.75
C ALA A 200 -36.87 26.21 -8.08
N ILE A 201 -36.05 26.01 -9.13
CA ILE A 201 -36.32 26.52 -10.48
C ILE A 201 -37.57 25.86 -11.05
N GLY A 202 -37.71 24.54 -10.92
CA GLY A 202 -38.89 23.80 -11.37
C GLY A 202 -40.18 24.32 -10.71
N ALA A 203 -40.16 24.52 -9.40
CA ALA A 203 -41.29 25.08 -8.65
C ALA A 203 -41.63 26.52 -9.10
N ALA A 204 -40.62 27.37 -9.29
CA ALA A 204 -40.81 28.76 -9.73
C ALA A 204 -41.37 28.87 -11.16
N LEU A 205 -41.03 27.93 -12.04
CA LEU A 205 -41.53 27.93 -13.42
C LEU A 205 -42.95 27.34 -13.53
N ALA A 206 -43.34 26.47 -12.60
CA ALA A 206 -44.67 25.87 -12.52
C ALA A 206 -45.79 26.87 -12.15
N TYR A 207 -45.47 27.90 -11.33
CA TYR A 207 -46.41 28.93 -10.84
C TYR A 207 -46.32 30.23 -11.61
#